data_AF-A0A520EC40-F1
#
_entry.id   AF-A0A520EC40-F1
#
_cell.length_a   1.000
_cell.length_b   1.000
_cell.length_c   1.000
_cell.angle_alpha   90.00
_cell.angle_beta   90.00
_cell.angle_gamma   90.00
#
_symmetry.space_group_name_H-M   'P 1'
#
loop_
_entity.id
_entity.type
_entity.pdbx_description
1 polymer ?
#
loop_
_entity_poly.entity_id
_entity_poly.type
_entity_poly.pdbx_seq_one_letter_code
_entity_poly.pdbx_strand_id
1 'polypeptide(L)'
;MLWFSLLVLIPLCAVIITAADGGWGAFWSAVTADQTAAAIRLTVSQAALVTLVNIVMGTVIAWVLVRDRFWGKGVLEVLIDIPFALPTIVAGLVLLSLYGHDSHLGIDIANKRSSVFLAFLFVTLPFVVRTVQPVLAELDRDVEEAAASLGASKFTVFRRIILPRLT
;
A
#
# COMPACT_ATOMS: atom_id res chain seq x y z
N MET A 1 -22.51 -17.36 10.65
CA MET A 1 -21.55 -17.55 9.54
C MET A 1 -22.24 -17.79 8.21
N LEU A 2 -23.11 -18.80 8.08
CA LEU A 2 -23.81 -19.12 6.81
C LEU A 2 -24.58 -17.95 6.18
N TRP A 3 -25.30 -17.17 6.98
CA TRP A 3 -26.01 -15.96 6.51
C TRP A 3 -25.09 -14.87 5.94
N PHE A 4 -23.94 -14.62 6.58
CA PHE A 4 -22.94 -13.66 6.08
C PHE A 4 -22.30 -14.15 4.79
N SER A 5 -22.00 -15.45 4.70
CA SER A 5 -21.49 -16.06 3.48
C SER A 5 -22.48 -15.91 2.32
N LEU A 6 -23.77 -16.18 2.54
CA LEU A 6 -24.80 -16.00 1.51
C LEU A 6 -24.92 -14.54 1.06
N LEU A 7 -24.91 -13.60 2.02
CA LEU A 7 -25.01 -12.16 1.73
C LEU A 7 -23.88 -11.67 0.81
N VAL A 8 -22.66 -12.21 0.96
CA VAL A 8 -21.52 -11.87 0.10
C VAL A 8 -21.51 -12.67 -1.20
N LEU A 9 -21.84 -13.97 -1.15
CA LEU A 9 -21.74 -14.86 -2.31
C LEU A 9 -22.80 -14.57 -3.36
N ILE A 10 -24.03 -14.21 -2.97
CA ILE A 10 -25.11 -13.91 -3.93
C ILE A 10 -24.71 -12.81 -4.93
N PRO A 11 -24.27 -11.61 -4.51
CA PRO A 11 -23.87 -10.56 -5.46
C PRO A 11 -22.62 -10.93 -6.27
N LEU A 12 -21.66 -11.64 -5.67
CA LEU A 12 -20.46 -12.12 -6.38
C LEU A 12 -20.83 -13.09 -7.50
N CYS A 13 -21.70 -14.07 -7.21
CA CYS A 13 -22.23 -14.99 -8.21
C CYS A 13 -23.03 -14.26 -9.28
N ALA A 14 -23.86 -13.27 -8.90
CA ALA A 14 -24.62 -12.47 -9.87
C ALA A 14 -23.69 -11.73 -10.84
N VAL A 15 -22.61 -11.12 -10.36
CA VAL A 15 -21.60 -10.47 -11.22
C VAL A 15 -20.97 -11.46 -12.20
N ILE A 16 -20.63 -12.67 -11.75
CA ILE A 16 -20.04 -13.70 -12.61
C ILE A 16 -21.04 -14.15 -13.69
N ILE A 17 -22.29 -14.38 -13.33
CA ILE A 17 -23.35 -14.79 -14.27
C ILE A 17 -23.58 -13.68 -15.30
N THR A 18 -23.78 -12.44 -14.87
CA THR A 18 -24.00 -11.30 -15.76
C THR A 18 -22.79 -11.02 -16.67
N ALA A 19 -21.57 -11.22 -16.17
CA ALA A 19 -20.37 -11.11 -16.99
C ALA A 19 -20.27 -12.24 -18.03
N ALA A 20 -20.86 -13.42 -17.76
CA ALA A 20 -20.87 -14.57 -18.64
C ALA A 20 -22.04 -14.59 -19.65
N ASP A 21 -23.07 -13.75 -19.47
CA ASP A 21 -24.27 -13.70 -20.35
C ASP A 21 -23.91 -13.42 -21.83
N GLY A 22 -22.84 -12.69 -22.11
CA GLY A 22 -22.34 -12.45 -23.47
C GLY A 22 -21.49 -13.60 -24.06
N GLY A 23 -21.23 -14.65 -23.28
CA GLY A 23 -20.33 -15.74 -23.63
C GLY A 23 -18.84 -15.35 -23.60
N TRP A 24 -17.98 -16.35 -23.81
CA TRP A 24 -16.52 -16.19 -23.73
C TRP A 24 -15.96 -15.19 -24.76
N GLY A 25 -16.61 -15.11 -25.94
CA GLY A 25 -16.23 -14.16 -26.99
C GLY A 25 -16.48 -12.70 -26.59
N ALA A 26 -17.64 -12.39 -26.01
CA ALA A 26 -17.93 -11.04 -25.54
C ALA A 26 -16.99 -10.64 -24.40
N PHE A 27 -16.72 -11.55 -23.46
CA PHE A 27 -15.73 -11.34 -22.40
C PHE A 27 -14.35 -10.96 -22.97
N TRP A 28 -13.83 -11.76 -23.91
CA TRP A 28 -12.53 -11.48 -24.51
C TRP A 28 -12.51 -10.14 -25.25
N SER A 29 -13.57 -9.82 -25.99
CA SER A 29 -13.69 -8.53 -26.68
C SER A 29 -13.73 -7.34 -25.71
N ALA A 30 -14.39 -7.48 -24.55
CA ALA A 30 -14.49 -6.44 -23.54
C ALA A 30 -13.15 -6.19 -22.82
N VAL A 31 -12.41 -7.27 -22.53
CA VAL A 31 -11.09 -7.19 -21.88
C VAL A 31 -10.02 -6.67 -22.84
N THR A 32 -10.09 -7.05 -24.12
CA THR A 32 -9.13 -6.63 -25.15
C THR A 32 -9.47 -5.29 -25.80
N ALA A 33 -10.63 -4.71 -25.49
CA ALA A 33 -10.97 -3.36 -25.92
C ALA A 33 -9.89 -2.36 -25.47
N ASP A 34 -9.49 -1.46 -26.38
CA ASP A 34 -8.33 -0.56 -26.18
C ASP A 34 -8.41 0.22 -24.86
N GLN A 35 -9.61 0.69 -24.51
CA GLN A 35 -9.84 1.43 -23.26
C GLN A 35 -9.65 0.54 -22.02
N THR A 36 -10.23 -0.65 -22.03
CA THR A 36 -10.11 -1.61 -20.91
C THR A 36 -8.67 -2.07 -20.74
N ALA A 37 -8.02 -2.45 -21.84
CA ALA A 37 -6.62 -2.88 -21.82
C ALA A 37 -5.69 -1.76 -21.33
N ALA A 38 -5.93 -0.51 -21.78
CA ALA A 38 -5.17 0.65 -21.31
C ALA A 38 -5.37 0.90 -19.80
N ALA A 39 -6.61 0.80 -19.31
CA ALA A 39 -6.94 0.96 -17.90
C ALA A 39 -6.27 -0.13 -17.05
N ILE A 40 -6.36 -1.41 -17.44
CA ILE A 40 -5.69 -2.52 -16.76
C ILE A 40 -4.18 -2.30 -16.73
N ARG A 41 -3.56 -1.98 -17.87
CA ARG A 41 -2.12 -1.74 -17.97
C ARG A 41 -1.69 -0.59 -17.06
N LEU A 42 -2.45 0.52 -17.05
CA LEU A 42 -2.17 1.65 -16.17
C LEU A 42 -2.23 1.21 -14.71
N THR A 43 -3.32 0.58 -14.29
CA THR A 43 -3.52 0.15 -12.90
C THR A 43 -2.44 -0.81 -12.43
N VAL A 44 -2.17 -1.87 -13.21
CA VAL A 44 -1.17 -2.89 -12.85
C VAL A 44 0.24 -2.30 -12.82
N SER A 45 0.61 -1.46 -13.80
CA SER A 45 1.94 -0.85 -13.82
C SER A 45 2.16 0.14 -12.67
N GLN A 46 1.17 0.96 -12.36
CA GLN A 46 1.23 1.89 -11.22
C GLN A 46 1.25 1.14 -9.89
N ALA A 47 0.39 0.13 -9.72
CA ALA A 47 0.37 -0.70 -8.52
C ALA A 47 1.72 -1.38 -8.29
N ALA A 48 2.30 -2.01 -9.32
CA ALA A 48 3.61 -2.65 -9.21
C ALA A 48 4.71 -1.67 -8.78
N LEU A 49 4.75 -0.48 -9.39
CA LEU A 49 5.74 0.55 -9.05
C LEU A 49 5.55 1.05 -7.61
N VAL A 50 4.31 1.31 -7.20
CA VAL A 50 3.98 1.74 -5.84
C VAL A 50 4.33 0.66 -4.82
N THR A 51 4.03 -0.60 -5.11
CA THR A 51 4.38 -1.72 -4.23
C THR A 51 5.89 -1.79 -4.00
N LEU A 52 6.72 -1.63 -5.04
CA LEU A 52 8.18 -1.60 -4.88
C LEU A 52 8.63 -0.48 -3.94
N VAL A 53 8.07 0.73 -4.12
CA VAL A 53 8.38 1.87 -3.26
C VAL A 53 7.90 1.63 -1.83
N ASN A 54 6.69 1.10 -1.65
CA ASN A 54 6.12 0.83 -0.34
C ASN A 54 6.82 -0.27 0.41
N ILE A 55 7.29 -1.33 -0.27
CA ILE A 55 8.09 -2.37 0.37
C ILE A 55 9.35 -1.74 0.98
N VAL A 56 10.05 -0.89 0.23
CA VAL A 56 11.27 -0.23 0.74
C VAL A 56 10.93 0.77 1.84
N MET A 57 10.07 1.74 1.56
CA MET A 57 9.76 2.84 2.49
C MET A 57 9.00 2.34 3.72
N GLY A 58 7.99 1.50 3.52
CA GLY A 58 7.19 0.92 4.59
C GLY A 58 8.02 0.05 5.53
N THR A 59 8.95 -0.75 5.01
CA THR A 59 9.88 -1.53 5.84
C THR A 59 10.80 -0.63 6.65
N VAL A 60 11.35 0.43 6.05
CA VAL A 60 12.20 1.40 6.75
C VAL A 60 11.43 2.12 7.85
N ILE A 61 10.22 2.59 7.55
CA ILE A 61 9.33 3.25 8.52
C ILE A 61 8.99 2.29 9.66
N ALA A 62 8.58 1.06 9.36
CA ALA A 62 8.28 0.04 10.37
C ALA A 62 9.51 -0.25 11.26
N TRP A 63 10.70 -0.33 10.66
CA TRP A 63 11.94 -0.54 11.41
C TRP A 63 12.23 0.59 12.39
N VAL A 64 12.14 1.84 11.96
CA VAL A 64 12.31 3.01 12.84
C VAL A 64 11.25 3.03 13.94
N LEU A 65 9.99 2.75 13.60
CA LEU A 65 8.90 2.72 14.57
C LEU A 65 9.09 1.61 15.62
N VAL A 66 9.57 0.43 15.25
CA VAL A 66 9.77 -0.68 16.20
C VAL A 66 11.04 -0.49 17.03
N ARG A 67 12.15 -0.10 16.39
CA ARG A 67 13.48 -0.15 17.01
C ARG A 67 13.86 1.13 17.75
N ASP A 68 13.42 2.30 17.30
CA ASP A 68 13.77 3.59 17.92
C ASP A 68 12.67 4.10 18.87
N ARG A 69 13.09 4.79 19.94
CA ARG A 69 12.18 5.50 20.86
C ARG A 69 12.44 7.00 20.76
N PHE A 70 11.47 7.75 20.24
CA PHE A 70 11.55 9.20 20.08
C PHE A 70 10.19 9.86 20.38
N TRP A 71 10.22 11.13 20.81
CA TRP A 71 9.06 11.90 21.26
C TRP A 71 7.89 11.93 20.25
N GLY A 72 8.20 11.97 18.95
CA GLY A 72 7.23 12.14 17.87
C GLY A 72 6.63 10.84 17.34
N LYS A 73 6.96 9.69 17.93
CA LYS A 73 6.58 8.38 17.41
C LYS A 73 5.07 8.21 17.27
N GLY A 74 4.30 8.62 18.29
CA GLY A 74 2.84 8.51 18.25
C GLY A 74 2.19 9.38 17.17
N VAL A 75 2.75 10.55 16.89
CA VAL A 75 2.27 11.41 15.79
C VAL A 75 2.51 10.73 14.45
N LEU A 76 3.68 10.12 14.26
CA LEU A 76 4.00 9.39 13.04
C LEU A 76 3.08 8.17 12.85
N GLU A 77 2.80 7.42 13.92
CA GLU A 77 1.84 6.30 13.89
C GLU A 77 0.44 6.77 13.46
N VAL A 78 -0.04 7.89 14.01
CA VAL A 78 -1.32 8.48 13.60
C VAL A 78 -1.29 8.92 12.14
N LEU A 79 -0.24 9.63 11.71
CA LEU A 79 -0.09 10.09 10.32
C LEU A 79 -0.16 8.93 9.32
N ILE A 80 0.44 7.79 9.67
CA ILE A 80 0.40 6.58 8.84
C ILE A 80 -1.00 5.98 8.79
N ASP A 81 -1.79 6.07 9.86
CA ASP A 81 -3.15 5.52 9.90
C ASP A 81 -4.24 6.47 9.37
N ILE A 82 -3.93 7.75 9.15
CA ILE A 82 -4.86 8.75 8.58
C ILE A 82 -5.61 8.22 7.35
N PRO A 83 -4.97 7.56 6.36
CA PRO A 83 -5.66 7.08 5.17
C PRO A 83 -6.84 6.13 5.47
N PHE A 84 -6.79 5.40 6.59
CA PHE A 84 -7.86 4.49 7.02
C PHE A 84 -8.98 5.18 7.79
N ALA A 85 -8.67 6.28 8.46
CA ALA A 85 -9.67 7.09 9.15
C ALA A 85 -10.48 7.96 8.18
N LEU A 86 -9.93 8.27 7.00
CA LEU A 86 -10.57 9.12 6.01
C LEU A 86 -11.56 8.34 5.13
N PRO A 87 -12.78 8.87 4.93
CA PRO A 87 -13.64 8.39 3.86
C PRO A 87 -12.93 8.52 2.50
N THR A 88 -13.13 7.55 1.60
CA THR A 88 -12.41 7.49 0.30
C THR A 88 -12.56 8.78 -0.52
N ILE A 89 -13.75 9.37 -0.52
CA ILE A 89 -14.01 10.64 -1.23
C ILE A 89 -13.22 11.79 -0.61
N VAL A 90 -13.14 11.84 0.73
CA VAL A 90 -12.39 12.88 1.45
C VAL A 90 -10.90 12.76 1.17
N ALA A 91 -10.34 11.54 1.18
CA ALA A 91 -8.95 11.31 0.78
C ALA A 91 -8.67 11.81 -0.65
N GLY A 92 -9.57 11.54 -1.59
CA GLY A 92 -9.48 12.04 -2.97
C GLY A 92 -9.49 13.57 -3.05
N LEU A 93 -10.38 14.24 -2.31
CA LEU A 93 -10.47 15.70 -2.26
C LEU A 93 -9.23 16.34 -1.62
N VAL A 94 -8.66 15.73 -0.57
CA VAL A 94 -7.41 16.21 0.04
C VAL A 94 -6.26 16.12 -0.97
N LEU A 95 -6.13 14.99 -1.66
CA LEU A 95 -5.12 14.85 -2.71
C LEU A 95 -5.33 15.87 -3.84
N LEU A 96 -6.57 16.14 -4.26
CA LEU A 96 -6.85 17.15 -5.27
C LEU A 96 -6.57 18.58 -4.77
N SER A 97 -6.84 18.88 -3.51
CA SER A 97 -6.52 20.19 -2.90
C SER A 97 -5.01 20.42 -2.78
N LEU A 98 -4.23 19.36 -2.59
CA LEU A 98 -2.77 19.44 -2.49
C LEU A 98 -2.07 19.39 -3.85
N TYR A 99 -2.64 18.68 -4.84
CA TYR A 99 -1.95 18.32 -6.08
C TYR A 99 -2.77 18.53 -7.36
N GLY A 100 -3.92 19.19 -7.24
CA GLY A 100 -4.81 19.52 -8.35
C GLY A 100 -4.51 20.88 -9.00
N HIS A 101 -5.46 21.29 -9.84
CA HIS A 101 -5.35 22.50 -10.64
C HIS A 101 -5.21 23.77 -9.78
N ASP A 102 -6.04 23.89 -8.75
CA ASP A 102 -6.01 24.98 -7.77
C ASP A 102 -5.27 24.58 -6.48
N SER A 103 -4.18 23.81 -6.62
CA SER A 103 -3.46 23.28 -5.47
C SER A 103 -2.80 24.38 -4.64
N HIS A 104 -2.87 24.24 -3.31
CA HIS A 104 -2.17 25.14 -2.39
C HIS A 104 -0.64 25.06 -2.53
N LEU A 105 -0.12 23.97 -3.09
CA LEU A 105 1.30 23.75 -3.34
C LEU A 105 1.77 24.27 -4.70
N GLY A 106 0.85 24.71 -5.58
CA GLY A 106 1.17 25.14 -6.95
C GLY A 106 1.65 24.01 -7.87
N ILE A 107 1.39 22.75 -7.49
CA ILE A 107 1.78 21.55 -8.25
C ILE A 107 0.51 20.96 -8.86
N ASP A 108 0.34 21.13 -10.18
CA ASP A 108 -0.78 20.50 -10.89
C ASP A 108 -0.37 19.16 -11.51
N ILE A 109 -0.78 18.08 -10.86
CA ILE A 109 -0.71 16.73 -11.39
C ILE A 109 -2.09 16.09 -11.56
N ALA A 110 -3.17 16.88 -11.53
CA ALA A 110 -4.51 16.37 -11.78
C ALA A 110 -4.57 15.67 -13.14
N ASN A 111 -5.32 14.56 -13.21
CA ASN A 111 -5.51 13.75 -14.42
C ASN A 111 -4.22 13.19 -15.05
N LYS A 112 -3.09 13.19 -14.33
CA LYS A 112 -1.82 12.58 -14.76
C LYS A 112 -1.60 11.25 -14.04
N ARG A 113 -0.76 10.38 -14.64
CA ARG A 113 -0.35 9.10 -14.03
C ARG A 113 0.29 9.28 -12.65
N SER A 114 0.97 10.40 -12.42
CA SER A 114 1.56 10.75 -11.12
C SER A 114 0.52 10.95 -10.01
N SER A 115 -0.67 11.45 -10.32
CA SER A 115 -1.75 11.56 -9.33
C SER A 115 -2.25 10.17 -8.92
N VAL A 116 -2.40 9.25 -9.87
CA VAL A 116 -2.75 7.84 -9.58
C VAL A 116 -1.66 7.18 -8.73
N PHE A 117 -0.39 7.36 -9.10
CA PHE A 117 0.75 6.86 -8.34
C PHE A 117 0.70 7.32 -6.88
N LEU A 118 0.49 8.62 -6.67
CA LEU A 118 0.47 9.22 -5.35
C LEU A 118 -0.74 8.79 -4.53
N ALA A 119 -1.92 8.66 -5.16
CA ALA A 119 -3.12 8.15 -4.51
C ALA A 119 -2.92 6.70 -4.05
N PHE A 120 -2.34 5.86 -4.90
CA PHE A 120 -2.00 4.49 -4.52
C PHE A 120 -0.98 4.47 -3.38
N LEU A 121 0.09 5.26 -3.47
CA LEU A 121 1.12 5.36 -2.43
C LEU A 121 0.49 5.73 -1.07
N PHE A 122 -0.35 6.77 -1.05
CA PHE A 122 -1.03 7.26 0.15
C PHE A 122 -1.91 6.18 0.80
N VAL A 123 -2.70 5.45 0.01
CA VAL A 123 -3.64 4.45 0.54
C VAL A 123 -2.93 3.15 0.91
N THR A 124 -1.88 2.76 0.19
CA THR A 124 -1.27 1.43 0.31
C THR A 124 -0.05 1.35 1.24
N LEU A 125 0.66 2.45 1.46
CA LEU A 125 1.82 2.50 2.36
C LEU A 125 1.51 1.99 3.79
N PRO A 126 0.37 2.36 4.43
CA PRO A 126 0.09 1.93 5.79
C PRO A 126 -0.04 0.41 5.92
N PHE A 127 -0.54 -0.27 4.89
CA PHE A 127 -0.63 -1.74 4.90
C PHE A 127 0.74 -2.39 5.02
N VAL A 128 1.74 -1.93 4.26
CA VAL A 128 3.10 -2.49 4.36
C VAL A 128 3.69 -2.25 5.75
N VAL A 129 3.55 -1.03 6.28
CA VAL A 129 4.03 -0.72 7.63
C VAL A 129 3.37 -1.64 8.66
N ARG A 130 2.04 -1.79 8.61
CA ARG A 130 1.26 -2.59 9.57
C ARG A 130 1.47 -4.09 9.43
N THR A 131 1.90 -4.58 8.26
CA THR A 131 2.32 -5.98 8.07
C THR A 131 3.74 -6.23 8.60
N VAL A 132 4.69 -5.33 8.35
CA VAL A 132 6.10 -5.52 8.72
C VAL A 132 6.35 -5.25 10.21
N GLN A 133 5.64 -4.29 10.80
CA GLN A 133 5.79 -3.88 12.20
C GLN A 133 5.64 -5.03 13.22
N PRO A 134 4.59 -5.87 13.20
CA PRO A 134 4.47 -6.97 14.16
C PRO A 134 5.58 -8.01 14.00
N VAL A 135 5.97 -8.34 12.76
CA VAL A 135 7.06 -9.29 12.49
C VAL A 135 8.38 -8.77 13.06
N LEU A 136 8.67 -7.47 12.89
CA LEU A 136 9.84 -6.83 13.50
C LEU A 136 9.79 -6.77 15.03
N ALA A 137 8.59 -6.66 15.61
CA ALA A 137 8.43 -6.63 17.06
C ALA A 137 8.65 -8.01 17.70
N GLU A 138 8.28 -9.10 17.00
CA GLU A 138 8.52 -10.48 17.43
C GLU A 138 9.99 -10.91 17.32
N LEU A 139 10.78 -10.24 16.47
CA LEU A 139 12.20 -10.54 16.31
C LEU A 139 13.01 -10.15 17.56
N ASP A 140 13.59 -11.17 18.23
CA ASP A 140 14.44 -11.05 19.41
C ASP A 140 15.56 -10.01 19.21
N ARG A 141 15.60 -9.03 20.11
CA ARG A 141 16.62 -7.98 20.12
C ARG A 141 18.01 -8.51 20.46
N ASP A 142 18.10 -9.62 21.18
CA ASP A 142 19.35 -10.21 21.64
C ASP A 142 20.32 -10.51 20.49
N VAL A 143 19.79 -10.94 19.33
CA VAL A 143 20.60 -11.23 18.14
C VAL A 143 21.15 -9.93 17.51
N GLU A 144 20.36 -8.85 17.55
CA GLU A 144 20.77 -7.53 17.07
C GLU A 144 21.81 -6.91 18.01
N GLU A 145 21.60 -7.03 19.31
CA GLU A 145 22.51 -6.52 20.35
C GLU A 145 23.84 -7.28 20.34
N ALA A 146 23.83 -8.61 20.18
CA ALA A 146 25.05 -9.40 20.01
C ALA A 146 25.86 -8.96 18.79
N ALA A 147 25.19 -8.71 17.65
CA ALA A 147 25.86 -8.21 16.46
C ALA A 147 26.40 -6.78 16.65
N ALA A 148 25.66 -5.92 17.35
CA ALA A 148 26.13 -4.58 17.70
C ALA A 148 27.34 -4.62 18.64
N SER A 149 27.37 -5.53 19.62
CA SER A 149 28.53 -5.77 20.49
C SER A 149 29.77 -6.26 19.73
N LEU A 150 29.58 -6.97 18.62
CA LEU A 150 30.65 -7.36 17.69
C LEU A 150 31.08 -6.21 16.74
N GLY A 151 30.55 -5.00 16.93
CA GLY A 151 30.90 -3.82 16.14
C GLY A 151 30.09 -3.66 14.84
N ALA A 152 29.02 -4.44 14.64
CA ALA A 152 28.19 -4.29 13.45
C ALA A 152 27.41 -2.96 13.48
N SER A 153 27.46 -2.22 12.38
CA SER A 153 26.65 -1.00 12.22
C SER A 153 25.16 -1.34 12.08
N LYS A 154 24.26 -0.40 12.43
CA LYS A 154 22.79 -0.56 12.30
C LYS A 154 22.37 -1.05 10.89
N PHE A 155 23.02 -0.56 9.84
CA PHE A 155 22.77 -1.00 8.46
C PHE A 155 23.21 -2.45 8.20
N THR A 156 24.33 -2.87 8.81
CA THR A 156 24.82 -4.26 8.72
C THR A 156 23.87 -5.21 9.43
N VAL A 157 23.41 -4.85 10.62
CA VAL A 157 22.39 -5.59 11.38
C VAL A 157 21.11 -5.71 10.57
N PHE A 158 20.62 -4.61 10.01
CA PHE A 158 19.43 -4.62 9.15
C PHE A 158 19.58 -5.58 7.96
N ARG A 159 20.64 -5.42 7.15
CA ARG A 159 20.80 -6.20 5.91
C ARG A 159 21.10 -7.69 6.15
N ARG A 160 21.84 -8.03 7.21
CA ARG A 160 22.31 -9.42 7.43
C ARG A 160 21.47 -10.22 8.42
N ILE A 161 20.71 -9.57 9.30
CA ILE A 161 19.97 -10.24 10.37
C ILE A 161 18.46 -10.02 10.20
N ILE A 162 18.05 -8.77 10.01
CA ILE A 162 16.63 -8.41 9.95
C ILE A 162 16.02 -8.77 8.59
N LEU A 163 16.61 -8.28 7.49
CA LEU A 163 16.09 -8.46 6.13
C LEU A 163 15.87 -9.94 5.75
N PRO A 164 16.81 -10.88 6.02
CA PRO A 164 16.62 -12.29 5.68
C PRO A 164 15.52 -13.00 6.49
N ARG A 165 15.09 -12.43 7.61
CA ARG A 165 13.99 -12.99 8.43
C ARG A 165 12.63 -12.41 8.06
N LEU A 166 12.60 -11.33 7.27
CA LEU A 166 11.37 -10.71 6.74
C LEU A 166 10.96 -11.28 5.37
N THR A 167 11.88 -11.92 4.65
CA THR A 167 11.64 -12.67 3.39
C THR A 167 11.38 -14.13 3.67
#